data_AF-A0A838EIX4-F1
#
_entry.id   AF-A0A838EIX4-F1
#
_cell.length_a   1.000
_cell.length_b   1.000
_cell.length_c   1.000
_cell.angle_alpha   90.00
_cell.angle_beta   90.00
_cell.angle_gamma   90.00
#
_symmetry.space_group_name_H-M   'P 1'
#
loop_
_entity.id
_entity.type
_entity.pdbx_description
1 polymer ?
#
loop_
_entity_poly.entity_id
_entity_poly.type
_entity_poly.pdbx_seq_one_letter_code
_entity_poly.pdbx_strand_id
1 'polypeptide(L)' 'MTPTELEHAEKRMQQKWYDVAMAEQKGVAVQVLERMYNAYMLAVEEYNRCSAEYQHEHQEQSISVPAKKAS' A
#
# COMPACT_ATOMS: atom_id res chain seq x y z
N MET A 1 12.08 -4.49 -2.43
CA MET A 1 11.27 -3.48 -1.73
C MET A 1 11.82 -3.28 -0.33
N THR A 2 12.04 -2.05 0.12
CA THR A 2 12.43 -1.81 1.52
C THR A 2 11.20 -1.67 2.43
N PRO A 3 11.28 -2.06 3.72
CA PRO A 3 10.21 -1.82 4.68
C PRO A 3 9.75 -0.35 4.73
N THR A 4 10.70 0.59 4.57
CA THR A 4 10.43 2.04 4.57
C THR A 4 9.56 2.49 3.40
N GLU A 5 9.75 1.91 2.21
CA GLU A 5 8.93 2.23 1.04
C GLU A 5 7.48 1.72 1.20
N LEU A 6 7.30 0.55 1.82
CA LEU A 6 5.98 0.02 2.17
C LEU A 6 5.27 0.93 3.19
N GLU A 7 5.95 1.32 4.26
CA GLU A 7 5.41 2.24 5.27
C GLU A 7 5.06 3.61 4.68
N HIS A 8 5.87 4.15 3.76
CA HIS A 8 5.57 5.39 3.08
C HIS A 8 4.33 5.28 2.18
N ALA A 9 4.18 4.18 1.45
CA ALA A 9 3.01 3.93 0.62
C ALA A 9 1.74 3.80 1.49
N GLU A 10 1.82 3.10 2.62
CA GLU A 10 0.73 2.96 3.57
C GLU A 10 0.30 4.32 4.16
N LYS A 11 1.24 5.11 4.67
CA LYS A 11 0.95 6.44 5.22
C LYS A 11 0.32 7.36 4.17
N ARG A 12 0.78 7.30 2.92
CA ARG A 12 0.23 8.09 1.82
C ARG A 12 -1.22 7.70 1.52
N MET A 13 -1.50 6.40 1.46
CA MET A 13 -2.85 5.87 1.27
C MET A 13 -3.79 6.35 2.40
N GLN A 14 -3.36 6.20 3.66
CA GLN A 14 -4.14 6.60 4.84
C GLN A 14 -4.43 8.11 4.85
N GLN A 15 -3.43 8.94 4.55
CA GLN A 15 -3.60 10.40 4.49
C GLN A 15 -4.63 10.79 3.43
N LYS A 16 -4.55 10.20 2.23
CA LYS A 16 -5.52 10.53 1.16
C LYS A 16 -6.94 10.12 1.51
N TRP A 17 -7.12 8.97 2.18
CA TRP A 17 -8.43 8.56 2.66
C TRP A 17 -8.99 9.56 3.68
N TYR A 18 -8.16 9.98 4.64
CA TYR A 18 -8.54 11.00 5.61
C TYR A 18 -8.94 12.31 4.92
N ASP A 19 -8.18 12.76 3.94
CA ASP A 19 -8.46 13.99 3.20
C ASP A 19 -9.80 13.92 2.46
N VAL A 20 -10.12 12.77 1.85
CA VAL A 20 -11.43 12.53 1.19
C VAL A 20 -12.56 12.62 2.22
N ALA A 21 -12.46 11.90 3.34
CA ALA A 21 -13.48 11.89 4.38
C ALA A 21 -13.71 13.29 4.98
N MET A 22 -12.62 14.05 5.21
CA MET A 22 -12.71 15.42 5.71
C MET A 22 -13.31 16.38 4.69
N ALA A 23 -13.00 16.22 3.40
CA ALA A 23 -13.57 17.03 2.34
C ALA A 23 -15.07 16.77 2.18
N GLU A 24 -15.49 15.51 2.26
CA GLU A 24 -16.90 15.11 2.22
C GLU A 24 -17.69 15.74 3.37
N GLN A 25 -17.17 15.65 4.61
CA GLN A 25 -17.79 16.28 5.79
C GLN A 25 -17.91 17.81 5.66
N LYS A 26 -16.98 18.46 4.97
CA LYS A 26 -16.99 19.90 4.71
C LYS A 26 -17.94 20.30 3.57
N GLY A 27 -18.64 19.36 2.95
CA GLY A 27 -19.53 19.63 1.83
C GLY A 27 -18.81 20.06 0.56
N VAL A 28 -17.57 19.60 0.35
CA VAL A 28 -16.84 19.85 -0.89
C VAL A 28 -17.61 19.28 -2.09
N ALA A 29 -17.54 19.96 -3.22
CA ALA A 29 -18.25 19.57 -4.43
C ALA A 29 -17.90 18.13 -4.87
N VAL A 30 -18.91 17.37 -5.30
CA VAL A 30 -18.78 15.96 -5.71
C VAL A 30 -17.67 15.74 -6.74
N GLN A 31 -17.56 16.60 -7.75
CA GLN A 31 -16.52 16.49 -8.79
C GLN A 31 -15.09 16.60 -8.21
N VAL A 32 -14.91 17.32 -7.10
CA VAL A 32 -13.63 17.42 -6.42
C VAL A 32 -13.40 16.17 -5.58
N LEU A 33 -14.43 15.67 -4.88
CA LEU A 33 -14.36 14.42 -4.13
C LEU A 33 -13.99 13.23 -5.04
N GLU A 34 -14.57 13.14 -6.24
CA GLU A 34 -14.24 12.12 -7.23
C GLU A 34 -12.75 12.16 -7.63
N ARG A 35 -12.19 13.35 -7.84
CA ARG A 35 -10.75 13.50 -8.14
C ARG A 35 -9.88 13.09 -6.97
N MET A 36 -10.27 13.43 -5.74
CA MET A 36 -9.55 13.03 -4.53
C MET A 36 -9.63 11.51 -4.32
N TYR A 37 -10.79 10.91 -4.57
CA TYR A 37 -10.99 9.47 -4.51
C TYR A 37 -10.14 8.73 -5.55
N ASN A 38 -10.07 9.23 -6.79
CA ASN A 38 -9.18 8.66 -7.80
C ASN A 38 -7.70 8.73 -7.36
N ALA A 39 -7.28 9.83 -6.72
CA ALA A 39 -5.94 9.93 -6.18
C ALA A 39 -5.70 8.97 -5.00
N TYR A 40 -6.72 8.70 -4.18
CA TYR A 40 -6.67 7.68 -3.14
C TYR A 40 -6.51 6.28 -3.75
N MET A 41 -7.27 5.94 -4.79
CA MET A 41 -7.16 4.64 -5.48
C MET A 41 -5.76 4.39 -6.03
N LEU A 42 -5.12 5.40 -6.62
CA LEU A 42 -3.73 5.29 -7.08
C LEU A 42 -2.76 4.98 -5.92
N ALA A 43 -2.99 5.55 -4.73
CA ALA A 43 -2.17 5.24 -3.55
C ALA A 43 -2.44 3.84 -2.99
N VAL A 44 -3.68 3.33 -3.10
CA VAL A 44 -4.02 1.94 -2.78
C VAL A 44 -3.29 0.98 -3.71
N GLU A 45 -3.29 1.25 -5.03
CA GLU A 45 -2.58 0.44 -6.02
C GLU A 45 -1.07 0.42 -5.75
N GLU A 46 -0.48 1.57 -5.41
CA GLU A 46 0.92 1.67 -5.01
C GLU A 46 1.21 0.83 -3.76
N TYR A 47 0.42 0.97 -2.70
CA TYR A 47 0.57 0.17 -1.48
C TYR A 47 0.44 -1.33 -1.77
N ASN A 48 -0.54 -1.75 -2.57
CA ASN A 48 -0.75 -3.15 -2.94
C ASN A 48 0.43 -3.73 -3.71
N ARG A 49 0.97 -2.98 -4.68
CA ARG A 49 2.19 -3.37 -5.40
C ARG A 49 3.35 -3.52 -4.42
N CYS A 50 3.51 -2.54 -3.53
CA CYS A 50 4.56 -2.55 -2.53
C CYS A 50 4.48 -3.76 -1.58
N SER A 51 3.28 -4.06 -1.13
CA SER A 51 2.98 -5.18 -0.23
C SER A 51 3.25 -6.52 -0.92
N ALA A 52 2.85 -6.67 -2.18
CA ALA A 52 3.10 -7.87 -2.97
C ALA A 52 4.61 -8.13 -3.17
N GLU A 53 5.37 -7.10 -3.51
CA GLU A 53 6.83 -7.19 -3.66
C GLU A 53 7.51 -7.57 -2.34
N TYR A 54 7.11 -6.93 -1.23
CA TYR A 54 7.64 -7.23 0.10
C TYR A 54 7.35 -8.68 0.52
N GLN A 55 6.13 -9.17 0.29
CA GLN A 55 5.74 -10.55 0.58
C GLN A 55 6.52 -11.57 -0.27
N HIS A 56 6.73 -11.29 -1.55
CA HIS A 56 7.50 -12.15 -2.44
C HIS A 56 8.95 -12.32 -1.94
N GLU A 57 9.63 -11.21 -1.61
CA GLU A 57 11.02 -11.23 -1.13
C GLU A 57 11.17 -11.99 0.20
N HIS A 58 10.19 -11.86 1.10
CA HIS A 58 10.20 -12.54 2.40
C HIS A 58 9.78 -14.00 2.31
N GLN A 59 8.92 -14.37 1.34
CA GLN A 59 8.62 -15.77 1.05
C GLN A 59 9.82 -16.46 0.42
N GLU A 60 10.50 -15.87 -0.57
CA GLU A 60 11.67 -16.47 -1.22
C GLU A 60 12.85 -16.71 -0.26
N GLN A 61 13.08 -15.80 0.70
CA GLN A 61 14.09 -16.01 1.76
C GLN A 61 13.75 -17.17 2.72
N SER A 62 12.48 -17.50 2.91
CA SER A 62 12.08 -18.59 3.81
C SER A 62 12.32 -19.99 3.23
N ILE A 63 12.43 -20.13 1.91
CA ILE A 63 12.54 -21.43 1.20
C ILE A 63 14.00 -21.88 1.04
N SER A 64 14.98 -21.01 1.32
CA SER A 64 16.41 -21.34 1.18
C SER A 64 17.03 -22.04 2.39
N VAL A 65 16.31 -22.96 3.05
CA VAL A 65 16.92 -23.88 4.01
C VAL A 65 17.38 -25.12 3.24
N PRO A 66 18.69 -25.44 3.17
CA PRO A 66 19.13 -26.66 2.51
C PRO A 66 18.68 -27.84 3.37
N ALA A 67 17.75 -28.63 2.83
CA ALA A 67 17.41 -29.94 3.37
C ALA A 67 18.66 -30.81 3.37
N LYS A 68 19.37 -30.85 4.52
CA LYS A 68 20.40 -31.85 4.79
C LYS A 68 19.75 -33.22 4.66
N LYS A 69 20.08 -33.94 3.59
CA LYS A 69 19.81 -35.38 3.47
C LYS A 69 20.50 -36.07 4.64
N ALA A 70 19.71 -36.60 5.57
CA ALA A 70 20.21 -37.53 6.58
C ALA A 70 20.62 -38.84 5.86
N SER A 71 21.84 -39.30 6.16
CA SER A 71 22.38 -40.60 5.76
C SER A 71 21.82 -41.72 6.62
#